data_AF-A0A259NFJ2-F1
#
_entry.id   AF-A0A259NFJ2-F1
#
_cell.length_a   1.000
_cell.length_b   1.000
_cell.length_c   1.000
_cell.angle_alpha   90.00
_cell.angle_beta   90.00
_cell.angle_gamma   90.00
#
_symmetry.space_group_name_H-M   'P 1'
#
loop_
_entity.id
_entity.type
_entity.pdbx_description
1 polymer ?
#
loop_
_entity_poly.entity_id
_entity_poly.type
_entity_poly.pdbx_seq_one_letter_code
_entity_poly.pdbx_strand_id
1 'polypeptide(L)'
;MSTLPLGQTTQYPDQYDPSLLFPIPRSENRLKLGMKPDQALPFVGVDIWNAYELSWLNQKGKPQIALAEFQVPADSPNMIESKSFKLYLNSLNSARFEDENAVRERLITDLSEVAGSKVATRISPSDAIAKKGMQEMSGVLMDRLDIEIDPSLRADPSLLQVNESFGPIEQCLV
;
A
#
# COMPACT_ATOMS: atom_id res chain seq x y z
N MET A 1 -18.64 -12.73 10.67
CA MET A 1 -18.45 -11.69 9.64
C MET A 1 -17.67 -10.56 10.28
N SER A 2 -16.40 -10.41 9.93
CA SER A 2 -15.54 -9.37 10.52
C SER A 2 -15.90 -8.02 9.91
N THR A 3 -16.32 -7.07 10.74
CA THR A 3 -16.74 -5.73 10.33
C THR A 3 -15.54 -4.86 9.97
N LEU A 4 -15.61 -4.15 8.83
CA LEU A 4 -14.61 -3.15 8.44
C LEU A 4 -14.45 -2.09 9.55
N PRO A 5 -13.22 -1.79 10.01
CA PRO A 5 -12.97 -0.85 11.11
C PRO A 5 -13.09 0.64 10.72
N LEU A 6 -13.36 0.92 9.44
CA LEU A 6 -13.55 2.27 8.93
C LEU A 6 -14.80 2.92 9.56
N GLY A 7 -14.65 4.13 10.10
CA GLY A 7 -15.74 4.86 10.77
C GLY A 7 -16.01 4.47 12.23
N GLN A 8 -15.32 3.46 12.78
CA GLN A 8 -15.46 3.05 14.19
C GLN A 8 -14.45 3.75 15.11
N THR A 9 -14.83 3.99 16.37
CA THR A 9 -13.90 4.43 17.43
C THR A 9 -12.85 3.36 17.67
N THR A 10 -11.57 3.72 17.70
CA THR A 10 -10.48 2.76 17.85
C THR A 10 -9.59 3.15 19.01
N GLN A 11 -9.36 2.21 19.93
CA GLN A 11 -8.34 2.36 20.97
C GLN A 11 -6.96 2.14 20.37
N TYR A 12 -6.00 2.94 20.81
CA TYR A 12 -4.60 2.72 20.44
C TYR A 12 -4.05 1.52 21.22
N PRO A 13 -3.28 0.64 20.57
CA PRO A 13 -2.67 -0.49 21.27
C PRO A 13 -1.52 -0.03 22.16
N ASP A 14 -1.51 -0.53 23.39
CA ASP A 14 -0.42 -0.27 24.35
C ASP A 14 0.70 -1.33 24.27
N GLN A 15 0.44 -2.44 23.57
CA GLN A 15 1.34 -3.56 23.38
C GLN A 15 1.31 -4.03 21.94
N TYR A 16 2.36 -4.73 21.52
CA TYR A 16 2.44 -5.36 20.20
C TYR A 16 1.25 -6.30 19.97
N ASP A 17 0.54 -6.11 18.86
CA ASP A 17 -0.66 -6.88 18.53
C ASP A 17 -0.83 -7.04 17.01
N PRO A 18 -0.50 -8.23 16.45
CA PRO A 18 -0.70 -8.52 15.03
C PRO A 18 -2.18 -8.74 14.67
N SER A 19 -3.05 -9.01 15.65
CA SER A 19 -4.49 -9.25 15.39
C SER A 19 -5.24 -8.00 14.94
N LEU A 20 -4.62 -6.83 15.09
CA LEU A 20 -5.12 -5.56 14.58
C LEU A 20 -5.18 -5.51 13.06
N LEU A 21 -4.34 -6.28 12.36
CA LEU A 21 -4.28 -6.28 10.90
C LEU A 21 -5.58 -6.82 10.30
N PHE A 22 -6.18 -6.05 9.40
CA PHE A 22 -7.44 -6.39 8.76
C PHE A 22 -7.24 -6.65 7.26
N PRO A 23 -7.46 -7.89 6.78
CA PRO A 23 -7.38 -8.21 5.36
C PRO A 23 -8.61 -7.71 4.61
N ILE A 24 -8.41 -7.15 3.41
CA ILE A 24 -9.46 -6.82 2.44
C ILE A 24 -9.29 -7.75 1.23
N PRO A 25 -10.24 -8.67 0.96
CA PRO A 25 -10.18 -9.53 -0.21
C PRO A 25 -10.14 -8.74 -1.51
N ARG A 26 -9.15 -9.00 -2.36
CA ARG A 26 -9.07 -8.34 -3.69
C ARG A 26 -10.18 -8.79 -4.64
N SER A 27 -10.70 -10.00 -4.43
CA SER A 27 -11.69 -10.66 -5.27
C SER A 27 -12.95 -9.81 -5.45
N GLU A 28 -13.43 -9.13 -4.41
CA GLU A 28 -14.68 -8.36 -4.46
C GLU A 28 -14.65 -7.24 -5.51
N ASN A 29 -13.58 -6.44 -5.54
CA ASN A 29 -13.45 -5.37 -6.53
C ASN A 29 -13.01 -5.89 -7.90
N ARG A 30 -12.23 -6.97 -7.95
CA ARG A 30 -11.85 -7.65 -9.21
C ARG A 30 -13.05 -8.20 -9.96
N LEU A 31 -14.01 -8.81 -9.25
CA LEU A 31 -15.25 -9.30 -9.83
C LEU A 31 -16.05 -8.17 -10.49
N LYS A 32 -16.12 -6.99 -9.86
CA LYS A 32 -16.77 -5.80 -10.43
C LYS A 32 -16.09 -5.31 -11.71
N LEU A 33 -14.79 -5.56 -11.87
CA LEU A 33 -14.00 -5.28 -13.07
C LEU A 33 -14.06 -6.42 -14.11
N GLY A 34 -14.91 -7.43 -13.91
CA GLY A 34 -15.07 -8.55 -14.84
C GLY A 34 -13.96 -9.60 -14.77
N MET A 35 -13.05 -9.51 -13.80
CA MET A 35 -12.01 -10.54 -13.59
C MET A 35 -12.63 -11.76 -12.91
N LYS A 36 -12.46 -12.93 -13.52
CA LYS A 36 -13.05 -14.17 -13.01
C LYS A 36 -12.16 -14.80 -11.93
N PRO A 37 -12.75 -15.53 -10.96
CA PRO A 37 -11.99 -16.41 -10.08
C PRO A 37 -11.15 -17.39 -10.91
N ASP A 38 -9.95 -17.74 -10.42
CA ASP A 38 -9.02 -18.69 -11.04
C ASP A 38 -8.49 -18.33 -12.44
N GLN A 39 -8.82 -17.14 -12.95
CA GLN A 39 -8.21 -16.59 -14.17
C GLN A 39 -6.88 -15.92 -13.83
N ALA A 40 -5.86 -16.12 -14.68
CA ALA A 40 -4.64 -15.33 -14.60
C ALA A 40 -4.95 -13.83 -14.70
N LEU A 41 -4.37 -13.04 -13.80
CA LEU A 41 -4.56 -11.59 -13.81
C LEU A 41 -4.00 -10.99 -15.12
N PRO A 42 -4.68 -10.00 -15.71
CA PRO A 42 -4.19 -9.34 -16.94
C PRO A 42 -3.03 -8.37 -16.67
N PHE A 43 -2.45 -8.39 -15.48
CA PHE A 43 -1.37 -7.53 -15.03
C PHE A 43 -0.49 -8.24 -14.01
N VAL A 44 0.72 -7.71 -13.85
CA VAL A 44 1.65 -8.03 -12.75
C VAL A 44 2.00 -6.73 -12.04
N GLY A 45 2.36 -6.81 -10.77
CA GLY A 45 2.76 -5.61 -10.01
C GLY A 45 2.78 -5.83 -8.52
N VAL A 46 2.93 -4.73 -7.79
CA VAL A 46 2.93 -4.68 -6.33
C VAL A 46 2.23 -3.41 -5.87
N ASP A 47 1.58 -3.46 -4.70
CA ASP A 47 1.19 -2.25 -3.98
C ASP A 47 2.38 -1.81 -3.14
N ILE A 48 2.86 -0.58 -3.37
CA ILE A 48 3.97 0.01 -2.60
C ILE A 48 3.40 0.89 -1.49
N TRP A 49 3.74 0.59 -0.25
CA TRP A 49 3.34 1.35 0.93
C TRP A 49 4.56 1.97 1.59
N ASN A 50 4.47 3.27 1.89
CA ASN A 50 5.48 3.96 2.67
C ASN A 50 4.93 4.23 4.08
N ALA A 51 5.59 3.67 5.09
CA ALA A 51 5.36 3.99 6.48
C ALA A 51 6.39 5.02 6.95
N TYR A 52 5.90 6.23 7.20
CA TYR A 52 6.70 7.34 7.69
C TYR A 52 6.86 7.36 9.22
N GLU A 53 6.10 6.51 9.92
CA GLU A 53 6.00 6.47 11.38
C GLU A 53 6.27 5.03 11.89
N LEU A 54 7.43 4.45 11.57
CA LEU A 54 7.86 3.19 12.17
C LEU A 54 8.74 3.44 13.40
N SER A 55 8.33 2.91 14.56
CA SER A 55 9.07 3.04 15.80
C SER A 55 8.94 1.79 16.68
N TRP A 56 9.99 1.51 17.47
CA TRP A 56 10.05 0.40 18.43
C TRP A 56 11.06 0.68 19.54
N LEU A 57 11.17 -0.17 20.55
CA LEU A 57 12.18 -0.08 21.59
C LEU A 57 13.33 -1.06 21.33
N ASN A 58 14.57 -0.64 21.54
CA ASN A 58 15.67 -1.61 21.66
C ASN A 58 15.60 -2.34 23.01
N GLN A 59 16.49 -3.32 23.23
CA GLN A 59 16.55 -4.09 24.49
C GLN A 59 16.70 -3.23 25.75
N LYS A 60 17.31 -2.04 25.64
CA LYS A 60 17.47 -1.08 26.76
C LYS A 60 16.25 -0.18 26.96
N GLY A 61 15.25 -0.24 26.09
CA GLY A 61 14.04 0.57 26.17
C GLY A 61 14.17 1.93 25.51
N LYS A 62 15.22 2.14 24.72
CA LYS A 62 15.40 3.38 23.95
C LYS A 62 14.56 3.28 22.67
N PRO A 63 13.68 4.26 22.38
CA PRO A 63 12.99 4.35 21.10
C PRO A 63 13.96 4.40 19.92
N GLN A 64 13.64 3.61 18.90
CA GLN A 64 14.26 3.60 17.58
C GLN A 64 13.19 4.08 16.59
N ILE A 65 13.61 4.83 15.57
CA ILE A 65 12.73 5.32 14.51
C ILE A 65 13.32 4.95 13.16
N ALA A 66 12.46 4.67 12.19
CA ALA A 66 12.86 4.44 10.81
C ALA A 66 11.71 4.76 9.85
N LEU A 67 12.05 4.80 8.56
CA LEU A 67 11.07 4.78 7.47
C LEU A 67 11.04 3.36 6.91
N ALA A 68 9.87 2.88 6.51
CA ALA A 68 9.73 1.56 5.90
C ALA A 68 8.96 1.63 4.59
N GLU A 69 9.42 0.88 3.60
CA GLU A 69 8.69 0.56 2.38
C GLU A 69 8.19 -0.88 2.49
N PHE A 70 6.94 -1.13 2.10
CA PHE A 70 6.38 -2.47 1.97
C PHE A 70 5.90 -2.69 0.55
N GLN A 71 6.15 -3.88 0.03
CA GLN A 71 5.69 -4.29 -1.29
C GLN A 71 4.79 -5.50 -1.11
N VAL A 72 3.49 -5.31 -1.34
CA VAL A 72 2.49 -6.38 -1.30
C VAL A 72 2.24 -6.84 -2.73
N PRO A 73 2.50 -8.12 -3.08
CA PRO A 73 2.26 -8.62 -4.43
C PRO A 73 0.84 -8.34 -4.90
N ALA A 74 0.68 -7.87 -6.14
CA ALA A 74 -0.64 -7.62 -6.70
C ALA A 74 -1.45 -8.92 -6.80
N ASP A 75 -0.81 -10.08 -6.95
CA ASP A 75 -1.49 -11.39 -6.96
C ASP A 75 -1.85 -11.92 -5.56
N SER A 76 -1.57 -11.19 -4.48
CA SER A 76 -1.98 -11.58 -3.14
C SER A 76 -3.51 -11.72 -3.03
N PRO A 77 -4.02 -12.71 -2.26
CA PRO A 77 -5.45 -12.81 -1.99
C PRO A 77 -6.05 -11.55 -1.36
N ASN A 78 -5.31 -10.95 -0.43
CA ASN A 78 -5.76 -9.80 0.35
C ASN A 78 -4.86 -8.58 0.18
N MET A 79 -5.50 -7.40 0.19
CA MET A 79 -4.87 -6.14 0.58
C MET A 79 -4.94 -6.01 2.11
N ILE A 80 -4.17 -5.09 2.68
CA ILE A 80 -4.24 -4.77 4.11
C ILE A 80 -4.92 -3.40 4.25
N GLU A 81 -5.93 -3.30 5.11
CA GLU A 81 -6.65 -2.05 5.33
C GLU A 81 -5.74 -1.00 6.01
N SER A 82 -5.69 0.22 5.48
CA SER A 82 -4.70 1.24 5.88
C SER A 82 -4.76 1.62 7.36
N LYS A 83 -5.97 1.77 7.93
CA LYS A 83 -6.13 2.14 9.34
C LYS A 83 -5.67 1.00 10.25
N SER A 84 -6.01 -0.24 9.93
CA SER A 84 -5.57 -1.45 10.62
C SER A 84 -4.04 -1.59 10.58
N PHE A 85 -3.43 -1.30 9.43
CA PHE A 85 -1.98 -1.35 9.26
C PHE A 85 -1.29 -0.27 10.12
N LYS A 86 -1.81 0.96 10.12
CA LYS A 86 -1.30 2.02 11.00
C LYS A 86 -1.37 1.65 12.48
N LEU A 87 -2.48 1.06 12.93
CA LEU A 87 -2.64 0.64 14.31
C LEU A 87 -1.68 -0.50 14.68
N TYR A 88 -1.51 -1.47 13.80
CA TYR A 88 -0.50 -2.50 13.93
C TYR A 88 0.90 -1.90 14.07
N LEU A 89 1.32 -0.98 13.19
CA LEU A 89 2.62 -0.31 13.29
C LEU A 89 2.78 0.43 14.63
N ASN A 90 1.74 1.11 15.09
CA ASN A 90 1.74 1.78 16.38
C ASN A 90 1.88 0.82 17.57
N SER A 91 1.40 -0.42 17.43
CA SER A 91 1.55 -1.46 18.47
C SER A 91 3.03 -1.81 18.72
N LEU A 92 3.92 -1.62 17.73
CA LEU A 92 5.35 -1.84 17.90
C LEU A 92 6.03 -0.75 18.74
N ASN A 93 5.42 0.42 18.94
CA ASN A 93 6.07 1.56 19.61
C ASN A 93 6.59 1.25 21.02
N SER A 94 5.89 0.36 21.74
CA SER A 94 6.27 -0.10 23.09
C SER A 94 6.96 -1.47 23.10
N ALA A 95 7.10 -2.11 21.93
CA ALA A 95 7.63 -3.47 21.80
C ALA A 95 9.17 -3.44 21.74
N ARG A 96 9.80 -4.41 22.42
CA ARG A 96 11.26 -4.54 22.47
C ARG A 96 11.76 -5.52 21.44
N PHE A 97 12.72 -5.09 20.62
CA PHE A 97 13.42 -5.93 19.66
C PHE A 97 14.93 -5.90 19.89
N GLU A 98 15.59 -7.00 19.51
CA GLU A 98 17.05 -7.13 19.59
C GLU A 98 17.74 -6.13 18.66
N ASP A 99 17.34 -6.12 17.39
CA ASP A 99 17.87 -5.25 16.35
C ASP A 99 16.82 -4.94 15.28
N GLU A 100 17.21 -4.21 14.24
CA GLU A 100 16.34 -3.88 13.10
C GLU A 100 15.96 -5.13 12.28
N ASN A 101 16.81 -6.16 12.23
CA ASN A 101 16.51 -7.39 11.49
C ASN A 101 15.34 -8.15 12.13
N ALA A 102 15.31 -8.22 13.47
CA ALA A 102 14.21 -8.82 14.20
C ALA A 102 12.87 -8.11 13.94
N VAL A 103 12.89 -6.78 13.85
CA VAL A 103 11.70 -5.98 13.46
C VAL A 103 11.31 -6.29 12.01
N ARG A 104 12.27 -6.34 11.10
CA ARG A 104 12.03 -6.63 9.68
C ARG A 104 11.38 -7.99 9.47
N GLU A 105 11.94 -9.04 10.07
CA GLU A 105 11.40 -10.40 9.96
C GLU A 105 10.01 -10.51 10.57
N ARG A 106 9.76 -9.81 11.68
CA ARG A 106 8.44 -9.73 12.31
C ARG A 106 7.41 -9.11 11.37
N LEU A 107 7.71 -7.92 10.83
CA LEU A 107 6.85 -7.23 9.87
C LEU A 107 6.58 -8.09 8.63
N ILE A 108 7.59 -8.75 8.07
CA ILE A 108 7.43 -9.66 6.92
C ILE A 108 6.47 -10.79 7.29
N THR A 109 6.68 -11.43 8.44
CA THR A 109 5.88 -12.58 8.88
C THR A 109 4.40 -12.21 9.00
N ASP A 110 4.09 -11.21 9.82
CA ASP A 110 2.70 -10.88 10.14
C ASP A 110 1.94 -10.32 8.91
N LEU A 111 2.60 -9.45 8.13
CA LEU A 111 1.98 -8.87 6.93
C LEU A 111 1.80 -9.92 5.82
N SER A 112 2.73 -10.87 5.70
CA SER A 112 2.59 -11.96 4.71
C SER A 112 1.45 -12.91 5.07
N GLU A 113 1.26 -13.20 6.35
CA GLU A 113 0.15 -14.01 6.86
C GLU A 113 -1.20 -13.37 6.49
N VAL A 114 -1.34 -12.07 6.71
CA VAL A 114 -2.59 -11.34 6.43
C VAL A 114 -2.82 -11.16 4.93
N ALA A 115 -1.77 -10.84 4.17
CA ALA A 115 -1.85 -10.70 2.72
C ALA A 115 -2.15 -12.03 2.01
N GLY A 116 -1.72 -13.15 2.60
CA GLY A 116 -1.76 -14.49 1.97
C GLY A 116 -0.68 -14.67 0.90
N SER A 117 0.37 -13.83 0.91
CA SER A 117 1.50 -13.88 -0.03
C SER A 117 2.71 -13.22 0.62
N LYS A 118 3.92 -13.52 0.13
CA LYS A 118 5.16 -13.00 0.71
C LYS A 118 5.28 -11.49 0.47
N VAL A 119 5.18 -10.72 1.54
CA VAL A 119 5.42 -9.28 1.56
C VAL A 119 6.93 -9.02 1.66
N ALA A 120 7.43 -8.08 0.87
CA ALA A 120 8.80 -7.58 1.01
C ALA A 120 8.79 -6.26 1.78
N THR A 121 9.86 -5.98 2.53
CA THR A 121 10.02 -4.68 3.19
C THR A 121 11.47 -4.20 3.17
N ARG A 122 11.63 -2.89 3.13
CA ARG A 122 12.90 -2.19 3.29
C ARG A 122 12.77 -1.17 4.41
N ILE A 123 13.59 -1.30 5.44
CA ILE A 123 13.71 -0.31 6.51
C ILE A 123 14.91 0.59 6.19
N SER A 124 14.73 1.90 6.29
CA SER A 124 15.76 2.90 5.99
C SER A 124 15.80 3.96 7.08
N PRO A 125 16.99 4.45 7.44
CA PRO A 125 17.10 5.60 8.33
C PRO A 125 16.60 6.87 7.60
N SER A 126 16.07 7.81 8.38
CA SER A 126 15.39 9.00 7.84
C SER A 126 16.32 9.91 7.02
N ASP A 127 17.59 10.00 7.40
CA ASP A 127 18.61 10.80 6.73
C ASP A 127 18.95 10.28 5.32
N ALA A 128 18.92 8.96 5.12
CA ALA A 128 19.14 8.34 3.81
C ALA A 128 18.02 8.66 2.83
N ILE A 129 16.77 8.71 3.29
CA ILE A 129 15.61 9.04 2.45
C ILE A 129 15.54 10.54 2.17
N ALA A 130 15.83 11.39 3.16
CA ALA A 130 15.81 12.85 2.99
C ALA A 130 16.73 13.32 1.84
N LYS A 131 17.84 12.61 1.59
CA LYS A 131 18.77 12.92 0.50
C LYS A 131 18.24 12.64 -0.91
N LYS A 132 17.17 11.84 -1.07
CA LYS A 132 16.60 11.50 -2.39
C LYS A 132 15.81 12.65 -3.01
N GLY A 133 15.24 13.53 -2.18
CA GLY A 133 14.41 14.66 -2.64
C GLY A 133 13.10 14.24 -3.31
N MET A 134 12.30 15.23 -3.69
CA MET A 134 11.09 15.01 -4.49
C MET A 134 11.46 14.85 -5.96
N GLN A 135 10.73 13.98 -6.67
CA GLN A 135 10.90 13.72 -8.10
C GLN A 135 9.54 13.76 -8.78
N GLU A 136 9.52 14.19 -10.03
CA GLU A 136 8.34 14.12 -10.90
C GLU A 136 8.28 12.78 -11.63
N MET A 137 7.08 12.38 -12.06
CA MET A 137 6.93 11.21 -12.93
C MET A 137 7.48 11.50 -14.32
N SER A 138 8.05 10.47 -14.96
CA SER A 138 8.45 10.55 -16.36
C SER A 138 7.22 10.48 -17.26
N GLY A 139 6.99 11.48 -18.11
CA GLY A 139 5.90 11.45 -19.08
C GLY A 139 5.44 12.82 -19.50
N VAL A 140 4.42 12.87 -20.37
CA VAL A 140 3.76 14.12 -20.76
C VAL A 140 2.61 14.39 -19.80
N LEU A 141 2.69 15.51 -19.07
CA LEU A 141 1.66 15.93 -18.12
C LEU A 141 0.38 16.36 -18.84
N MET A 142 -0.70 15.62 -18.63
CA MET A 142 -2.01 15.85 -19.28
C MET A 142 -2.88 16.87 -18.53
N ASP A 143 -2.58 17.17 -17.27
CA ASP A 143 -3.40 18.06 -16.42
C ASP A 143 -3.42 19.54 -16.87
N ARG A 144 -2.57 19.93 -17.83
CA ARG A 144 -2.46 21.31 -18.31
C ARG A 144 -3.18 21.57 -19.64
N LEU A 145 -3.97 20.61 -20.11
CA LEU A 145 -4.77 20.77 -21.32
C LEU A 145 -5.80 21.88 -21.15
N ASP A 146 -5.88 22.77 -22.14
CA ASP A 146 -6.87 23.85 -22.20
C ASP A 146 -8.18 23.30 -22.78
N ILE A 147 -9.02 22.74 -21.90
CA ILE A 147 -10.28 22.08 -22.26
C ILE A 147 -11.43 22.51 -21.33
N GLU A 148 -12.64 22.46 -21.85
CA GLU A 148 -13.86 22.67 -21.06
C GLU A 148 -14.30 21.34 -20.41
N ILE A 149 -14.64 21.38 -19.12
CA ILE A 149 -15.16 20.24 -18.37
C ILE A 149 -16.51 20.63 -17.77
N ASP A 150 -17.53 19.80 -18.02
CA ASP A 150 -18.84 19.94 -17.37
C ASP A 150 -18.80 19.25 -15.98
N PRO A 151 -18.90 20.01 -14.87
CA PRO A 151 -18.84 19.46 -13.52
C PRO A 151 -20.06 18.62 -13.14
N SER A 152 -21.13 18.63 -13.95
CA SER A 152 -22.32 17.81 -13.74
C SER A 152 -22.16 16.37 -14.23
N LEU A 153 -21.20 16.12 -15.14
CA LEU A 153 -20.91 14.79 -15.66
C LEU A 153 -20.18 13.94 -14.63
N ARG A 154 -20.52 12.65 -14.59
CA ARG A 154 -19.83 11.66 -13.77
C ARG A 154 -18.75 10.95 -14.60
N ALA A 155 -17.83 10.28 -13.93
CA ALA A 155 -16.87 9.41 -14.59
C ALA A 155 -17.62 8.37 -15.44
N ASP A 156 -17.32 8.36 -16.75
CA ASP A 156 -17.91 7.45 -17.72
C ASP A 156 -16.81 6.72 -18.50
N PRO A 157 -16.62 5.40 -18.30
CA PRO A 157 -15.67 4.61 -19.06
C PRO A 157 -15.90 4.64 -20.58
N SER A 158 -17.11 4.98 -21.05
CA SER A 158 -17.45 5.03 -22.48
C SER A 158 -16.71 6.12 -23.27
N LEU A 159 -16.12 7.10 -22.55
CA LEU A 159 -15.29 8.16 -23.11
C LEU A 159 -13.92 7.65 -23.58
N LEU A 160 -13.49 6.46 -23.13
CA LEU A 160 -12.24 5.83 -23.55
C LEU A 160 -12.50 4.94 -24.78
N GLN A 161 -12.05 5.41 -25.94
CA GLN A 161 -12.20 4.70 -27.22
C GLN A 161 -10.89 4.63 -27.99
N VAL A 162 -10.73 3.55 -28.74
CA VAL A 162 -9.59 3.40 -29.65
C VAL A 162 -9.81 4.28 -30.87
N ASN A 163 -8.84 5.13 -31.18
CA ASN A 163 -8.83 5.85 -32.44
C ASN A 163 -8.13 5.02 -33.53
N GLU A 164 -8.92 4.29 -34.32
CA GLU A 164 -8.42 3.38 -35.36
C GLU A 164 -7.75 4.10 -36.55
N SER A 165 -7.83 5.43 -36.64
CA SER A 165 -7.17 6.20 -37.69
C SER A 165 -5.68 6.43 -37.46
N PHE A 166 -5.17 6.18 -36.25
CA PHE A 166 -3.75 6.29 -35.92
C PHE A 166 -3.06 4.92 -35.98
N GLY A 167 -1.81 4.92 -36.45
CA GLY A 167 -0.93 3.77 -36.30
C GLY A 167 -0.51 3.56 -34.84
N PRO A 168 0.06 2.38 -34.50
CA PRO A 168 0.54 2.12 -33.15
C PRO A 168 1.67 3.08 -32.76
N ILE A 169 1.60 3.60 -31.54
CA ILE A 169 2.61 4.49 -30.94
C ILE A 169 2.95 4.02 -29.52
N GLU A 170 4.16 4.32 -29.08
CA GLU A 170 4.57 4.17 -27.68
C GLU A 170 4.69 5.56 -27.04
N GLN A 171 3.97 5.77 -25.95
CA GLN A 171 3.95 7.05 -25.22
C GLN A 171 3.84 6.78 -23.72
N CYS A 172 4.36 7.73 -22.93
CA CYS A 172 4.21 7.76 -21.48
C CYS A 172 3.51 9.06 -21.09
N LEU A 173 2.32 8.95 -20.51
CA LEU A 173 1.48 10.07 -20.09
C LEU A 173 1.39 10.06 -18.56
N VAL A 174 1.36 11.25 -17.96
CA VAL A 174 1.24 11.45 -16.51
C VAL A 174 0.18 12.49 -16.18
#